data_AF-A0A2N5K869-F1
#
_entry.id   AF-A0A2N5K869-F1
#
_cell.length_a   1.000
_cell.length_b   1.000
_cell.length_c   1.000
_cell.angle_alpha   90.00
_cell.angle_beta   90.00
_cell.angle_gamma   90.00
#
_symmetry.space_group_name_H-M   'P 1'
#
loop_
_entity.id
_entity.type
_entity.pdbx_description
1 polymer ?
#
loop_
_entity_poly.entity_id
_entity_poly.type
_entity_poly.pdbx_seq_one_letter_code
_entity_poly.pdbx_strand_id
1 'polypeptide(L)'
;MLCMAAIPHNATEAVLASTAMVVTEATFGRNVLAASLPVVVVFHSGSCAASRALVPIIRRIGPAFGGQLVVALVDVDAETMIADQYNVQAVPSLVVFQDGEPKLRLIGFAAEGLVQELFREAAGGCSTHMFWRPTEEAFEDAVLVPLLEDWRWQYTRQAACVLHGGRRSRRGRVDILVHSAEPDRPLTLFENKRLVLGQRDVQAAVSQAEGYAEALQAPSFVVAAPSGMWVYAMHGRFAA
;
A
#
# COMPACT_ATOMS: atom_id res chain seq x y z
N MET A 1 -44.18 -15.16 -0.69
CA MET A 1 -43.18 -15.26 0.38
C MET A 1 -42.35 -13.98 0.32
N LEU A 2 -42.84 -12.92 0.95
CA LEU A 2 -42.19 -11.59 0.98
C LEU A 2 -41.14 -11.62 2.10
N CYS A 3 -39.88 -11.39 1.77
CA CYS A 3 -38.81 -11.23 2.75
C CYS A 3 -38.91 -9.81 3.33
N MET A 4 -39.43 -9.66 4.54
CA MET A 4 -39.40 -8.39 5.26
C MET A 4 -38.02 -8.22 5.87
N ALA A 5 -37.23 -7.30 5.32
CA ALA A 5 -36.03 -6.81 6.00
C ALA A 5 -36.48 -6.01 7.24
N ALA A 6 -36.02 -6.42 8.42
CA ALA A 6 -36.30 -5.72 9.66
C ALA A 6 -35.62 -4.33 9.64
N ILE A 7 -36.39 -3.29 9.95
CA ILE A 7 -35.89 -1.93 10.13
C ILE A 7 -35.21 -1.87 11.51
N PRO A 8 -33.94 -1.44 11.62
CA PRO A 8 -33.29 -1.32 12.92
C PRO A 8 -33.95 -0.20 13.75
N HIS A 9 -34.36 -0.54 14.97
CA HIS A 9 -35.17 0.30 15.86
C HIS A 9 -34.37 1.10 16.90
N ASN A 10 -33.06 1.32 16.71
CA ASN A 10 -32.30 2.13 17.64
C ASN A 10 -31.23 2.99 16.97
N ALA A 11 -31.28 4.30 17.21
CA ALA A 11 -30.34 5.28 16.68
C ALA A 11 -28.90 5.10 17.22
N THR A 12 -28.70 4.33 18.30
CA THR A 12 -27.38 4.08 18.88
C THR A 12 -26.57 3.01 18.12
N GLU A 13 -27.23 2.05 17.43
CA GLU A 13 -26.54 1.07 16.58
C GLU A 13 -26.07 1.69 15.25
N ALA A 14 -26.78 2.70 14.77
CA ALA A 14 -26.43 3.43 13.54
C ALA A 14 -25.22 4.35 13.69
N VAL A 15 -24.80 4.68 14.92
CA VAL A 15 -23.63 5.55 15.18
C VAL A 15 -22.30 4.77 15.06
N LEU A 16 -22.34 3.44 14.99
CA LEU A 16 -21.14 2.59 14.81
C LEU A 16 -20.77 2.34 13.34
N ALA A 17 -21.63 2.73 12.40
CA ALA A 17 -21.36 2.64 10.97
C ALA A 17 -21.05 4.03 10.42
N SER A 18 -19.76 4.35 10.29
CA SER A 18 -19.16 5.35 9.35
C SER A 18 -18.12 6.32 9.92
N THR A 19 -17.51 6.07 11.08
CA THR A 19 -16.35 6.88 11.50
C THR A 19 -15.32 5.98 12.18
N ALA A 20 -14.04 6.17 11.86
CA ALA A 20 -12.96 5.40 12.49
C ALA A 20 -13.05 5.52 14.02
N MET A 21 -13.23 4.38 14.70
CA MET A 21 -13.47 4.33 16.14
C MET A 21 -12.16 4.50 16.90
N VAL A 22 -12.16 5.27 17.98
CA VAL A 22 -11.00 5.34 18.89
C VAL A 22 -11.03 4.12 19.80
N VAL A 23 -9.90 3.43 19.91
CA VAL A 23 -9.72 2.24 20.74
C VAL A 23 -8.62 2.49 21.76
N THR A 24 -8.88 2.04 22.99
CA THR A 24 -7.99 2.10 24.14
C THR A 24 -7.66 0.70 24.65
N GLU A 25 -6.67 0.56 25.52
CA GLU A 25 -6.33 -0.66 26.26
C GLU A 25 -7.55 -1.33 26.88
N ALA A 26 -8.40 -0.56 27.55
CA ALA A 26 -9.61 -1.06 28.19
C ALA A 26 -10.68 -1.58 27.21
N THR A 27 -10.63 -1.17 25.93
CA THR A 27 -11.66 -1.48 24.94
C THR A 27 -11.19 -2.38 23.80
N PHE A 28 -9.88 -2.59 23.65
CA PHE A 28 -9.28 -3.36 22.56
C PHE A 28 -9.80 -4.79 22.48
N GLY A 29 -9.86 -5.50 23.62
CA GLY A 29 -10.36 -6.88 23.66
C GLY A 29 -11.78 -7.02 23.10
N ARG A 30 -12.68 -6.09 23.46
CA ARG A 30 -14.07 -6.12 22.98
C ARG A 30 -14.20 -5.62 21.55
N ASN A 31 -13.54 -4.51 21.21
CA ASN A 31 -13.76 -3.79 19.97
C ASN A 31 -12.92 -4.31 18.80
N VAL A 32 -11.82 -5.01 19.08
CA VAL A 32 -10.90 -5.56 18.07
C VAL A 32 -10.91 -7.08 18.13
N LEU A 33 -10.63 -7.67 19.30
CA LEU A 33 -10.40 -9.13 19.38
C LEU A 33 -11.68 -9.95 19.29
N ALA A 34 -12.77 -9.44 19.87
CA ALA A 34 -14.09 -10.07 19.84
C ALA A 34 -14.98 -9.59 18.68
N ALA A 35 -14.44 -8.82 17.73
CA ALA A 35 -15.19 -8.30 16.60
C ALA A 35 -15.59 -9.41 15.63
N SER A 36 -16.84 -9.36 15.16
CA SER A 36 -17.36 -10.31 14.15
C SER A 36 -16.96 -9.94 12.71
N LEU A 37 -16.61 -8.67 12.48
CA LEU A 37 -16.06 -8.18 11.22
C LEU A 37 -14.54 -8.03 11.33
N PRO A 38 -13.79 -8.13 10.22
CA PRO A 38 -12.39 -7.73 10.18
C PRO A 38 -12.19 -6.31 10.71
N VAL A 39 -11.14 -6.10 11.49
CA VAL A 39 -10.82 -4.79 12.07
C VAL A 39 -9.47 -4.31 11.55
N VAL A 40 -9.46 -3.20 10.84
CA VAL A 40 -8.22 -2.50 10.48
C VAL A 40 -7.86 -1.54 11.60
N VAL A 41 -6.88 -1.93 12.40
CA VAL A 41 -6.32 -1.09 13.47
C VAL A 41 -5.21 -0.23 12.89
N VAL A 42 -5.37 1.09 12.98
CA VAL A 42 -4.37 2.08 12.62
C VAL A 42 -3.69 2.57 13.89
N PHE A 43 -2.48 2.08 14.12
CA PHE A 43 -1.58 2.61 15.13
C PHE A 43 -0.99 3.91 14.63
N HIS A 44 -1.24 5.01 15.34
CA HIS A 44 -0.84 6.35 14.94
C HIS A 44 -0.28 7.14 16.12
N SER A 45 0.36 8.27 15.82
CA SER A 45 0.72 9.29 16.82
C SER A 45 0.40 10.68 16.28
N GLY A 46 -0.11 11.57 17.13
CA GLY A 46 -0.35 12.97 16.79
C GLY A 46 0.95 13.75 16.49
N SER A 47 2.08 13.29 17.03
CA SER A 47 3.40 13.92 16.84
C SER A 47 4.05 13.55 15.49
N CYS A 48 3.64 12.44 14.87
CA CYS A 48 4.17 11.95 13.60
C CYS A 48 3.48 12.63 12.39
N ALA A 49 4.26 13.27 11.51
CA ALA A 49 3.73 13.95 10.32
C ALA A 49 3.02 12.99 9.35
N ALA A 50 3.58 11.81 9.12
CA ALA A 50 2.98 10.78 8.27
C ALA A 50 1.65 10.26 8.85
N SER A 51 1.57 10.11 10.18
CA SER A 51 0.32 9.73 10.87
C SER A 51 -0.75 10.81 10.70
N ARG A 52 -0.39 12.09 10.90
CA ARG A 52 -1.32 13.22 10.71
C ARG A 52 -1.85 13.32 9.27
N ALA A 53 -1.05 12.94 8.28
CA ALA A 53 -1.48 12.90 6.88
C ALA A 53 -2.40 11.70 6.58
N LEU A 54 -2.13 10.53 7.17
CA LEU A 54 -2.85 9.30 6.87
C LEU A 54 -4.21 9.20 7.56
N VAL A 55 -4.34 9.59 8.82
CA VAL A 55 -5.59 9.46 9.59
C VAL A 55 -6.80 10.14 8.91
N PRO A 56 -6.68 11.36 8.33
CA PRO A 56 -7.77 11.95 7.55
C PRO A 56 -8.18 11.12 6.33
N ILE A 57 -7.23 10.50 5.63
CA ILE A 57 -7.51 9.60 4.49
C ILE A 57 -8.32 8.40 4.99
N ILE A 58 -7.86 7.75 6.06
CA ILE A 58 -8.54 6.60 6.69
C ILE A 58 -9.99 6.94 7.06
N ARG A 59 -10.19 8.08 7.73
CA ARG A 59 -11.53 8.54 8.13
C ARG A 59 -12.44 8.82 6.94
N ARG A 60 -11.89 9.28 5.82
CA ARG A 60 -12.66 9.58 4.61
C ARG A 60 -13.08 8.32 3.85
N ILE A 61 -12.21 7.32 3.76
CA ILE A 61 -12.50 6.10 2.97
C ILE A 61 -13.21 5.01 3.79
N GLY A 62 -12.98 4.94 5.12
CA GLY A 62 -13.60 3.95 6.00
C GLY A 62 -15.12 3.81 5.87
N PRO A 63 -15.91 4.89 5.74
CA PRO A 63 -17.35 4.82 5.51
C PRO A 63 -17.77 3.94 4.33
N ALA A 64 -16.99 3.91 3.24
CA ALA A 64 -17.31 3.14 2.04
C ALA A 64 -17.24 1.62 2.27
N PHE A 65 -16.60 1.18 3.35
CA PHE A 65 -16.48 -0.22 3.75
C PHE A 65 -17.35 -0.56 4.97
N GLY A 66 -18.27 0.32 5.35
CA GLY A 66 -19.22 0.09 6.44
C GLY A 66 -19.99 -1.23 6.24
N GLY A 67 -20.08 -2.02 7.31
CA GLY A 67 -20.72 -3.34 7.30
C GLY A 67 -19.84 -4.46 6.72
N GLN A 68 -18.66 -4.15 6.17
CA GLN A 68 -17.70 -5.15 5.67
C GLN A 68 -16.48 -5.27 6.58
N LEU A 69 -16.02 -4.14 7.14
CA LEU A 69 -14.94 -4.08 8.12
C LEU A 69 -15.17 -2.94 9.11
N VAL A 70 -14.41 -2.95 10.19
CA VAL A 70 -14.33 -1.87 11.18
C VAL A 70 -12.96 -1.21 11.08
N VAL A 71 -12.93 0.12 11.21
CA VAL A 71 -11.67 0.88 11.28
C VAL A 71 -11.48 1.37 12.72
N ALA A 72 -10.38 0.97 13.33
CA ALA A 72 -9.99 1.36 14.69
C ALA A 72 -8.74 2.24 14.66
N LEU A 73 -8.69 3.25 15.52
CA LEU A 73 -7.56 4.14 15.73
C LEU A 73 -7.00 3.90 17.13
N VAL A 74 -5.70 3.64 17.23
CA VAL A 74 -4.99 3.49 18.49
C VAL A 74 -3.86 4.53 18.52
N ASP A 75 -3.90 5.42 19.50
CA ASP A 75 -2.83 6.38 19.74
C ASP A 75 -1.71 5.70 20.54
N VAL A 76 -0.56 5.48 19.90
CA VAL A 76 0.56 4.76 20.53
C VAL A 76 1.23 5.56 21.66
N ASP A 77 1.01 6.88 21.71
CA ASP A 77 1.55 7.72 22.78
C ASP A 77 0.73 7.55 24.07
N ALA A 78 -0.54 7.17 23.95
CA ALA A 78 -1.47 6.98 25.07
C ALA A 78 -1.65 5.50 25.46
N GLU A 79 -1.61 4.60 24.48
CA GLU A 79 -1.95 3.18 24.63
C GLU A 79 -0.70 2.30 24.43
N THR A 80 0.31 2.52 25.27
CA THR A 80 1.65 1.94 25.11
C THR A 80 1.67 0.43 25.28
N MET A 81 0.81 -0.16 26.12
CA MET A 81 0.79 -1.60 26.32
C MET A 81 0.32 -2.35 25.07
N ILE A 82 -0.68 -1.82 24.35
CA ILE A 82 -1.12 -2.41 23.08
C ILE A 82 -0.01 -2.25 22.03
N ALA A 83 0.61 -1.07 21.95
CA ALA A 83 1.68 -0.81 20.99
C ALA A 83 2.85 -1.80 21.18
N ASP A 84 3.26 -2.04 22.42
CA ASP A 84 4.28 -3.02 22.79
C ASP A 84 3.83 -4.46 22.49
N GLN A 85 2.61 -4.84 22.90
CA GLN A 85 2.05 -6.17 22.67
C GLN A 85 2.05 -6.57 21.20
N TYR A 86 1.73 -5.62 20.31
CA TYR A 86 1.71 -5.85 18.86
C TYR A 86 3.00 -5.42 18.16
N ASN A 87 4.07 -5.16 18.91
CA ASN A 87 5.39 -4.82 18.37
C ASN A 87 5.32 -3.69 17.32
N VAL A 88 4.69 -2.57 17.68
CA VAL A 88 4.56 -1.40 16.82
C VAL A 88 5.85 -0.57 16.90
N GLN A 89 6.78 -0.86 15.99
CA GLN A 89 8.11 -0.23 15.96
C GLN A 89 8.15 1.09 15.16
N ALA A 90 7.11 1.37 14.39
CA ALA A 90 6.99 2.59 13.59
C ALA A 90 5.52 2.95 13.40
N VAL A 91 5.23 4.24 13.29
CA VAL A 91 3.90 4.77 12.99
C VAL A 91 3.91 5.69 11.77
N PRO A 92 2.84 5.69 10.95
CA PRO A 92 1.64 4.86 11.11
C PRO A 92 1.89 3.38 10.78
N SER A 93 1.14 2.50 11.42
CA SER A 93 1.13 1.06 11.13
C SER A 93 -0.31 0.57 11.11
N LEU A 94 -0.70 -0.10 10.03
CA LEU A 94 -2.03 -0.68 9.88
C LEU A 94 -1.90 -2.19 10.08
N VAL A 95 -2.72 -2.72 10.99
CA VAL A 95 -2.80 -4.14 11.27
C VAL A 95 -4.24 -4.59 11.09
N VAL A 96 -4.45 -5.58 10.23
CA VAL A 96 -5.77 -6.18 10.03
C VAL A 96 -5.92 -7.35 11.00
N PHE A 97 -6.94 -7.28 11.83
CA PHE A 97 -7.36 -8.34 12.73
C PHE A 97 -8.56 -9.07 12.14
N GLN A 98 -8.52 -10.40 12.20
CA GLN A 98 -9.64 -11.26 11.83
C GLN A 98 -9.66 -12.44 12.79
N ASP A 99 -10.84 -12.76 13.34
CA ASP A 99 -11.02 -13.78 14.36
C ASP A 99 -10.11 -13.58 15.58
N GLY A 100 -9.88 -12.33 15.97
CA GLY A 100 -9.01 -11.94 17.07
C GLY A 100 -7.51 -12.04 16.78
N GLU A 101 -7.11 -12.47 15.58
CA GLU A 101 -5.71 -12.68 15.22
C GLU A 101 -5.23 -11.64 14.20
N PRO A 102 -4.00 -11.10 14.33
CA PRO A 102 -3.42 -10.24 13.31
C PRO A 102 -3.10 -11.05 12.05
N LYS A 103 -3.66 -10.66 10.90
CA LYS A 103 -3.48 -11.34 9.61
C LYS A 103 -2.56 -10.60 8.66
N LEU A 104 -2.71 -9.28 8.56
CA LEU A 104 -1.98 -8.44 7.63
C LEU A 104 -1.37 -7.24 8.36
N ARG A 105 -0.20 -6.80 7.88
CA ARG A 105 0.47 -5.60 8.36
C ARG A 105 1.03 -4.78 7.21
N LEU A 106 0.76 -3.48 7.28
CA LEU A 106 1.37 -2.45 6.44
C LEU A 106 2.02 -1.41 7.37
N ILE A 107 3.31 -1.16 7.18
CA ILE A 107 4.08 -0.23 7.99
C ILE A 107 4.41 1.00 7.15
N GLY A 108 4.20 2.18 7.74
CA GLY A 108 4.49 3.46 7.11
C GLY A 108 3.28 4.10 6.45
N PHE A 109 3.52 5.25 5.83
CA PHE A 109 2.50 5.95 5.06
C PHE A 109 2.12 5.13 3.82
N ALA A 110 0.84 5.16 3.46
CA ALA A 110 0.34 4.57 2.23
C ALA A 110 -0.59 5.56 1.50
N ALA A 111 -0.46 5.61 0.18
CA ALA A 111 -1.36 6.39 -0.67
C ALA A 111 -2.80 5.86 -0.55
N GLU A 112 -3.79 6.73 -0.79
CA GLU A 112 -5.20 6.38 -0.62
C GLU A 112 -5.61 5.10 -1.36
N GLY A 113 -5.26 4.96 -2.64
CA GLY A 113 -5.61 3.77 -3.41
C GLY A 113 -5.02 2.50 -2.81
N LEU A 114 -3.82 2.56 -2.24
CA LEU A 114 -3.20 1.43 -1.57
C LEU A 114 -3.94 1.07 -0.26
N VAL A 115 -4.41 2.07 0.49
CA VAL A 115 -5.23 1.81 1.68
C VAL A 115 -6.59 1.20 1.29
N GLN A 116 -7.19 1.67 0.19
CA GLN A 116 -8.43 1.07 -0.35
C GLN A 116 -8.21 -0.39 -0.76
N GLU A 117 -7.05 -0.72 -1.33
CA GLU A 117 -6.70 -2.10 -1.67
C GLU A 117 -6.58 -2.98 -0.41
N LEU A 118 -5.89 -2.50 0.63
CA LEU A 118 -5.80 -3.20 1.91
C LEU A 118 -7.19 -3.43 2.52
N PHE A 119 -8.07 -2.43 2.46
CA PHE A 119 -9.43 -2.52 2.99
C PHE A 119 -10.27 -3.52 2.18
N ARG A 120 -10.10 -3.57 0.86
CA ARG A 120 -10.77 -4.56 0.00
C ARG A 120 -10.31 -5.98 0.32
N GLU A 121 -9.02 -6.20 0.49
CA GLU A 121 -8.49 -7.52 0.91
C GLU A 121 -8.99 -7.90 2.31
N ALA A 122 -8.98 -6.96 3.25
CA ALA A 122 -9.52 -7.20 4.59
C ALA A 122 -11.00 -7.60 4.57
N ALA A 123 -11.82 -6.90 3.76
CA ALA A 123 -13.24 -7.20 3.59
C ALA A 123 -13.51 -8.53 2.87
N GLY A 124 -12.65 -8.93 1.93
CA GLY A 124 -12.77 -10.17 1.15
C GLY A 124 -12.29 -11.44 1.87
N GLY A 125 -11.68 -11.31 3.06
CA GLY A 125 -10.99 -12.38 3.78
C GLY A 125 -9.48 -12.34 3.55
N CYS A 126 -8.71 -12.38 4.64
CA CYS A 126 -7.26 -12.13 4.58
C CYS A 126 -6.44 -13.26 3.96
N SER A 127 -5.32 -12.87 3.33
CA SER A 127 -4.29 -13.78 2.85
C SER A 127 -3.45 -14.41 3.99
N THR A 128 -2.57 -15.35 3.63
CA THR A 128 -1.80 -16.20 4.56
C THR A 128 -0.49 -15.59 5.07
N HIS A 129 -0.21 -14.32 4.76
CA HIS A 129 1.08 -13.68 5.02
C HIS A 129 0.97 -12.48 5.96
N MET A 130 1.75 -12.50 7.04
CA MET A 130 1.73 -11.44 8.07
C MET A 130 2.06 -10.04 7.53
N PHE A 131 3.01 -9.93 6.59
CA PHE A 131 3.27 -8.68 5.88
C PHE A 131 2.42 -8.65 4.63
N TRP A 132 1.66 -7.59 4.47
CA TRP A 132 0.75 -7.44 3.33
C TRP A 132 1.53 -7.22 2.02
N ARG A 133 1.10 -7.91 0.96
CA ARG A 133 1.80 -7.98 -0.33
C ARG A 133 0.78 -7.99 -1.48
N PRO A 134 0.23 -6.82 -1.88
CA PRO A 134 -0.59 -6.75 -3.07
C PRO A 134 0.16 -7.31 -4.28
N THR A 135 -0.57 -7.68 -5.33
CA THR A 135 0.06 -7.99 -6.62
C THR A 135 0.73 -6.73 -7.17
N GLU A 136 1.73 -6.90 -8.03
CA GLU A 136 2.35 -5.75 -8.74
C GLU A 136 1.29 -4.99 -9.55
N GLU A 137 0.40 -5.71 -10.23
CA GLU A 137 -0.73 -5.13 -10.96
C GLU A 137 -1.68 -4.32 -10.08
N ALA A 138 -2.07 -4.84 -8.90
CA ALA A 138 -2.94 -4.10 -7.97
C ALA A 138 -2.24 -2.85 -7.42
N PHE A 139 -0.93 -2.92 -7.17
CA PHE A 139 -0.15 -1.75 -6.75
C PHE A 139 -0.04 -0.70 -7.87
N GLU A 140 0.15 -1.13 -9.12
CA GLU A 140 0.15 -0.26 -10.28
C GLU A 140 -1.19 0.47 -10.41
N ASP A 141 -2.29 -0.27 -10.44
CA ASP A 141 -3.63 0.29 -10.64
C ASP A 141 -4.05 1.21 -9.49
N ALA A 142 -3.64 0.89 -8.26
CA ALA A 142 -4.00 1.66 -7.08
C ALA A 142 -3.12 2.90 -6.84
N VAL A 143 -1.89 2.93 -7.36
CA VAL A 143 -0.90 3.97 -7.02
C VAL A 143 -0.21 4.55 -8.24
N LEU A 144 0.47 3.71 -9.03
CA LEU A 144 1.39 4.19 -10.06
C LEU A 144 0.64 4.74 -11.28
N VAL A 145 -0.37 4.04 -11.76
CA VAL A 145 -1.16 4.48 -12.93
C VAL A 145 -1.87 5.80 -12.63
N PRO A 146 -2.63 5.96 -11.53
CA PRO A 146 -3.24 7.26 -11.20
C PRO A 146 -2.21 8.39 -11.09
N LEU A 147 -1.04 8.11 -10.51
CA LEU A 147 0.03 9.10 -10.38
C LEU A 147 0.57 9.54 -11.75
N LEU A 148 0.80 8.60 -12.66
CA LEU A 148 1.27 8.88 -14.02
C LEU A 148 0.22 9.64 -14.83
N GLU A 149 -1.05 9.30 -14.68
CA GLU A 149 -2.18 9.99 -15.31
C GLU A 149 -2.31 11.43 -14.80
N ASP A 150 -2.22 11.65 -13.48
CA ASP A 150 -2.23 12.98 -12.86
C ASP A 150 -1.08 13.85 -13.39
N TRP A 151 0.09 13.24 -13.63
CA TRP A 151 1.26 13.90 -14.24
C TRP A 151 1.18 14.03 -15.76
N ARG A 152 0.16 13.43 -16.39
CA ARG A 152 -0.02 13.36 -17.85
C ARG A 152 1.20 12.76 -18.56
N TRP A 153 1.84 11.80 -17.92
CA TRP A 153 2.94 11.06 -18.51
C TRP A 153 2.38 9.96 -19.42
N GLN A 154 3.01 9.76 -20.57
CA GLN A 154 2.70 8.62 -21.41
C GLN A 154 3.51 7.41 -20.94
N TYR A 155 2.89 6.24 -20.94
CA TYR A 155 3.53 5.03 -20.45
C TYR A 155 3.04 3.77 -21.16
N THR A 156 3.88 2.74 -21.13
CA THR A 156 3.55 1.37 -21.56
C THR A 156 3.76 0.42 -20.39
N ARG A 157 2.73 -0.36 -20.04
CA ARG A 157 2.83 -1.43 -19.03
C ARG A 157 3.46 -2.68 -19.64
N GLN A 158 4.21 -3.44 -18.85
CA GLN A 158 4.83 -4.70 -19.23
C GLN A 158 5.66 -4.59 -20.52
N ALA A 159 6.41 -3.49 -20.65
CA ALA A 159 7.20 -3.16 -21.83
C ALA A 159 8.33 -4.18 -22.03
N ALA A 160 8.41 -4.78 -23.21
CA ALA A 160 9.44 -5.76 -23.53
C ALA A 160 10.80 -5.11 -23.75
N CYS A 161 11.87 -5.74 -23.25
CA CYS A 161 13.24 -5.30 -23.48
C CYS A 161 14.18 -6.49 -23.74
N VAL A 162 15.36 -6.20 -24.30
CA VAL A 162 16.42 -7.19 -24.47
C VAL A 162 17.60 -6.78 -23.61
N LEU A 163 17.88 -7.56 -22.58
CA LEU A 163 19.04 -7.39 -21.73
C LEU A 163 20.28 -7.97 -22.42
N HIS A 164 21.30 -7.14 -22.58
CA HIS A 164 22.58 -7.51 -23.15
C HIS A 164 23.62 -7.71 -22.04
N GLY A 165 23.81 -8.95 -21.59
CA GLY A 165 24.77 -9.29 -20.53
C GLY A 165 25.53 -10.58 -20.82
N GLY A 166 26.86 -10.51 -20.88
CA GLY A 166 27.73 -11.67 -21.14
C GLY A 166 27.63 -12.22 -22.57
N ARG A 167 27.67 -13.56 -22.73
CA ARG A 167 27.67 -14.23 -24.06
C ARG A 167 26.28 -14.41 -24.70
N ARG A 168 25.18 -14.08 -24.01
CA ARG A 168 23.80 -14.30 -24.53
C ARG A 168 22.87 -13.15 -24.14
N SER A 169 22.00 -12.75 -25.07
CA SER A 169 20.88 -11.85 -24.78
C SER A 169 19.77 -12.59 -24.04
N ARG A 170 19.07 -11.88 -23.15
CA ARG A 170 17.85 -12.36 -22.49
C ARG A 170 16.70 -11.39 -22.75
N ARG A 171 15.50 -11.92 -22.99
CA ARG A 171 14.28 -11.11 -23.02
C ARG A 171 13.83 -10.82 -21.60
N GLY A 172 13.49 -9.57 -21.32
CA GLY A 172 12.90 -9.11 -20.08
C GLY A 172 11.62 -8.32 -20.33
N ARG A 173 10.92 -8.00 -19.25
CA ARG A 173 9.82 -7.03 -19.24
C ARG A 173 10.04 -6.08 -18.09
N VAL A 174 9.76 -4.81 -18.36
CA VAL A 174 9.73 -3.72 -17.40
C VAL A 174 8.27 -3.46 -17.06
N ASP A 175 7.96 -3.25 -15.78
CA ASP A 175 6.58 -3.13 -15.33
C ASP A 175 5.89 -1.90 -15.92
N ILE A 176 6.53 -0.73 -15.86
CA ILE A 176 6.08 0.47 -16.57
C ILE A 176 7.26 1.17 -17.22
N LEU A 177 7.19 1.42 -18.52
CA LEU A 177 8.11 2.29 -19.24
C LEU A 177 7.42 3.63 -19.50
N VAL A 178 8.01 4.72 -19.03
CA VAL A 178 7.51 6.08 -19.25
C VAL A 178 8.25 6.71 -20.41
N HIS A 179 7.51 7.39 -21.29
CA HIS A 179 8.05 8.00 -22.50
C HIS A 179 7.62 9.46 -22.66
N SER A 180 8.40 10.25 -23.40
CA SER A 180 7.98 11.60 -23.76
C SER A 180 7.02 11.58 -24.93
N ALA A 181 6.15 12.59 -25.00
CA ALA A 181 5.13 12.69 -26.04
C ALA A 181 5.72 12.62 -27.45
N GLU A 182 6.80 13.36 -27.73
CA GLU A 182 7.56 13.28 -28.98
C GLU A 182 9.02 13.76 -28.78
N PRO A 183 10.03 13.06 -29.36
CA PRO A 183 9.95 11.69 -29.86
C PRO A 183 9.61 10.72 -28.71
N ASP A 184 9.12 9.52 -29.03
CA ASP A 184 8.78 8.45 -28.07
C ASP A 184 10.04 7.83 -27.43
N ARG A 185 10.79 8.66 -26.69
CA ARG A 185 12.02 8.27 -25.99
C ARG A 185 11.70 7.91 -24.54
N PRO A 186 12.33 6.87 -23.99
CA PRO A 186 12.27 6.56 -22.57
C PRO A 186 12.71 7.75 -21.72
N LEU A 187 11.86 8.16 -20.77
CA LEU A 187 12.16 9.17 -19.74
C LEU A 187 12.55 8.51 -18.42
N THR A 188 11.84 7.44 -18.06
CA THR A 188 12.13 6.65 -16.88
C THR A 188 11.44 5.30 -17.00
N LEU A 189 11.70 4.41 -16.06
CA LEU A 189 10.95 3.18 -15.89
C LEU A 189 10.61 2.96 -14.43
N PHE A 190 9.55 2.22 -14.16
CA PHE A 190 9.20 1.72 -12.84
C PHE A 190 9.37 0.21 -12.85
N GLU A 191 10.17 -0.29 -11.91
CA GLU A 191 10.29 -1.70 -11.57
C GLU A 191 9.60 -1.91 -10.23
N ASN A 192 8.55 -2.74 -10.24
CA ASN A 192 7.67 -2.92 -9.10
C ASN A 192 8.11 -4.13 -8.28
N LYS A 193 7.94 -4.02 -6.96
CA LYS A 193 8.16 -5.11 -6.01
C LYS A 193 6.99 -5.21 -5.08
N ARG A 194 6.44 -6.42 -4.94
CA ARG A 194 5.35 -6.70 -3.99
C ARG A 194 5.72 -6.45 -2.52
N LEU A 195 7.02 -6.50 -2.21
CA LEU A 195 7.54 -6.21 -0.88
C LEU A 195 9.03 -5.89 -0.93
N VAL A 196 9.43 -4.90 -0.13
CA VAL A 196 10.83 -4.56 0.19
C VAL A 196 10.94 -4.44 1.70
N LEU A 197 11.70 -5.36 2.33
CA LEU A 197 11.83 -5.42 3.80
C LEU A 197 13.12 -4.78 4.32
N GLY A 198 14.10 -4.53 3.45
CA GLY A 198 15.34 -3.91 3.86
C GLY A 198 16.31 -3.66 2.72
N GLN A 199 17.52 -3.20 3.09
CA GLN A 199 18.53 -2.72 2.14
C GLN A 199 18.93 -3.78 1.10
N ARG A 200 18.99 -5.07 1.46
CA ARG A 200 19.33 -6.12 0.49
C ARG A 200 18.30 -6.24 -0.63
N ASP A 201 17.01 -6.15 -0.28
CA ASP A 201 15.92 -6.21 -1.27
C ASP A 201 15.95 -4.99 -2.18
N VAL A 202 16.19 -3.80 -1.61
CA VAL A 202 16.38 -2.56 -2.37
C VAL A 202 17.53 -2.72 -3.36
N GLN A 203 18.72 -3.15 -2.91
CA GLN A 203 19.88 -3.30 -3.78
C GLN A 203 19.64 -4.30 -4.90
N ALA A 204 18.97 -5.43 -4.62
CA ALA A 204 18.63 -6.41 -5.64
C ALA A 204 17.67 -5.84 -6.70
N ALA A 205 16.64 -5.11 -6.26
CA ALA A 205 15.69 -4.45 -7.16
C ALA A 205 16.36 -3.33 -7.98
N VAL A 206 17.28 -2.57 -7.38
CA VAL A 206 18.07 -1.53 -8.05
C VAL A 206 18.93 -2.13 -9.14
N SER A 207 19.70 -3.18 -8.85
CA SER A 207 20.55 -3.84 -9.86
C SER A 207 19.74 -4.40 -11.04
N GLN A 208 18.52 -4.88 -10.80
CA GLN A 208 17.62 -5.32 -11.87
C GLN A 208 17.11 -4.14 -12.71
N ALA A 209 16.60 -3.10 -12.06
CA ALA A 209 16.06 -1.91 -12.72
C ALA A 209 17.14 -1.13 -13.50
N GLU A 210 18.35 -1.05 -12.96
CA GLU A 210 19.52 -0.46 -13.63
C GLU A 210 19.84 -1.21 -14.93
N GLY A 211 19.84 -2.55 -14.92
CA GLY A 211 20.04 -3.35 -16.12
C GLY A 211 18.96 -3.11 -17.20
N TYR A 212 17.71 -2.88 -16.80
CA TYR A 212 16.65 -2.48 -17.73
C TYR A 212 16.86 -1.06 -18.27
N ALA A 213 17.24 -0.12 -17.41
CA ALA A 213 17.49 1.26 -17.81
C ALA A 213 18.64 1.35 -18.81
N GLU A 214 19.73 0.60 -18.60
CA GLU A 214 20.83 0.50 -19.57
C GLU A 214 20.36 -0.07 -20.92
N ALA A 215 19.58 -1.16 -20.91
CA ALA A 215 19.09 -1.81 -22.12
C ALA A 215 18.14 -0.93 -22.93
N LEU A 216 17.34 -0.09 -22.26
CA LEU A 216 16.37 0.81 -22.87
C LEU A 216 16.93 2.22 -23.09
N GLN A 217 18.17 2.50 -22.66
CA GLN A 217 18.76 3.84 -22.65
C GLN A 217 17.91 4.87 -21.88
N ALA A 218 17.20 4.43 -20.85
CA ALA A 218 16.39 5.30 -20.01
C ALA A 218 17.28 6.11 -19.07
N PRO A 219 17.02 7.43 -18.88
CA PRO A 219 17.92 8.27 -18.10
C PRO A 219 17.80 8.14 -16.58
N SER A 220 16.73 7.48 -16.15
CA SER A 220 16.46 7.22 -14.76
C SER A 220 15.64 5.94 -14.64
N PHE A 221 15.53 5.44 -13.43
CA PHE A 221 14.61 4.38 -13.08
C PHE A 221 14.08 4.58 -11.66
N VAL A 222 12.94 3.96 -11.40
CA VAL A 222 12.26 3.96 -10.12
C VAL A 222 12.10 2.51 -9.70
N VAL A 223 12.52 2.18 -8.49
CA VAL A 223 12.06 0.96 -7.82
C VAL A 223 10.86 1.37 -6.98
N ALA A 224 9.71 0.73 -7.19
CA ALA A 224 8.48 1.03 -6.46
C ALA A 224 7.97 -0.20 -5.72
N ALA A 225 7.51 0.00 -4.49
CA ALA A 225 6.88 -1.02 -3.67
C ALA A 225 5.80 -0.39 -2.79
N PRO A 226 4.89 -1.19 -2.22
CA PRO A 226 3.92 -0.69 -1.23
C PRO A 226 4.57 0.05 -0.05
N SER A 227 5.83 -0.25 0.28
CA SER A 227 6.60 0.39 1.36
C SER A 227 7.32 1.68 0.95
N GLY A 228 7.37 2.02 -0.34
CA GLY A 228 8.03 3.25 -0.80
C GLY A 228 8.46 3.24 -2.26
N MET A 229 8.99 4.38 -2.71
CA MET A 229 9.58 4.56 -4.03
C MET A 229 11.01 5.09 -3.90
N TRP A 230 11.91 4.51 -4.68
CA TRP A 230 13.31 4.92 -4.75
C TRP A 230 13.65 5.33 -6.18
N VAL A 231 14.05 6.58 -6.36
CA VAL A 231 14.31 7.19 -7.68
C VAL A 231 15.82 7.30 -7.88
N TYR A 232 16.30 6.83 -9.03
CA TYR A 232 17.72 6.80 -9.39
C TYR A 232 17.95 7.43 -10.75
N ALA A 233 19.02 8.22 -10.86
CA ALA A 233 19.52 8.70 -12.14
C ALA A 233 20.64 7.77 -12.63
N MET A 234 20.66 7.46 -13.93
CA MET A 234 21.80 6.75 -14.51
C MET A 234 22.97 7.73 -14.62
N HIS A 235 24.13 7.37 -14.07
CA HIS A 235 25.32 8.22 -14.16
C HIS A 235 26.06 7.96 -15.47
N GLY A 236 26.29 9.01 -16.26
CA GLY A 236 27.44 9.05 -17.18
C GLY A 236 27.23 8.74 -18.67
N ARG A 237 26.02 8.70 -19.24
CA ARG A 237 25.83 8.72 -20.72
C ARG A 237 24.46 9.30 -21.11
N PHE A 238 24.27 10.60 -21.00
CA PHE A 238 23.26 11.30 -21.83
C PHE A 238 24.00 12.13 -22.84
N ALA A 239 24.12 11.60 -24.06
CA ALA A 239 24.42 12.46 -25.20
C ALA A 239 23.22 13.40 -25.36
N ALA A 240 23.53 14.70 -25.45
CA ALA A 240 22.60 15.82 -25.59
C ALA A 240 21.63 15.65 -26.78
#